data_AF-A0AB33XWZ7-F1
#
_entry.id   AF-A0AB33XWZ7-F1
#
_cell.length_a   1.000
_cell.length_b   1.000
_cell.length_c   1.000
_cell.angle_alpha   90.00
_cell.angle_beta   90.00
_cell.angle_gamma   90.00
#
_symmetry.space_group_name_H-M   'P 1'
#
loop_
_entity.id
_entity.type
_entity.pdbx_description
1 polymer ?
#
loop_
_entity_poly.entity_id
_entity_poly.type
_entity_poly.pdbx_seq_one_letter_code
_entity_poly.pdbx_strand_id
1 'polypeptide(L)'
;MEKETGFWPAIKDFFFRAGDFKGVSSRSQYWWVFLAQFLLGIVIGLVSVSLGATFSAKAQSFGSSMIRSLLTTLVAVPMYLSYPQLSLTLRRFRDAKVNPWWYLVLVIVALVGPLLTANGMGLLPMIILPLIVALVTLIILLLPSREQTVKPFPAHPHTGSTTGVGFGAAVKDLFLRGGDFTGTSSRSQYWWNILFVGLIFVPTFLFLLFSITAALLGSAALGKMQPQSIINMFNSLGIGAVILVAIIFAVLYGWSMVALPMLTVTWRRFKDAGVSPWWFIAFNIASSIVSAVQGSVPNVPLSLVTLILFIAQIVILALPPKVQNDEA
;
A
#
# COMPACT_ATOMS: atom_id res chain seq x y z
N MET A 1 20.47 -21.35 11.11
CA MET A 1 19.05 -21.54 10.77
C MET A 1 19.01 -22.30 9.47
N GLU A 2 18.73 -23.60 9.50
CA GLU A 2 18.34 -24.34 8.29
C GLU A 2 17.17 -23.58 7.68
N LYS A 3 17.43 -22.94 6.54
CA LYS A 3 16.42 -22.15 5.84
C LYS A 3 15.47 -23.16 5.23
N GLU A 4 14.26 -23.27 5.75
CA GLU A 4 13.18 -23.78 4.92
C GLU A 4 12.97 -22.79 3.76
N THR A 5 13.66 -23.03 2.65
CA THR A 5 13.65 -22.23 1.42
C THR A 5 12.44 -22.53 0.55
N GLY A 6 11.28 -22.78 1.18
CA GLY A 6 10.03 -23.05 0.48
C GLY A 6 9.27 -21.77 0.13
N PHE A 7 8.39 -21.87 -0.87
CA PHE A 7 7.47 -20.80 -1.27
C PHE A 7 6.59 -20.32 -0.09
N TRP A 8 5.94 -21.24 0.63
CA TRP A 8 5.04 -20.90 1.72
C TRP A 8 5.73 -20.28 2.94
N PRO A 9 6.85 -20.82 3.46
CA PRO A 9 7.63 -20.16 4.50
C PRO A 9 8.06 -18.74 4.13
N ALA A 10 8.47 -18.51 2.87
CA ALA A 10 8.89 -17.19 2.40
C ALA A 10 7.74 -16.17 2.43
N ILE A 11 6.52 -16.56 2.03
CA ILE A 11 5.35 -15.68 2.09
C ILE A 11 4.97 -15.37 3.54
N LYS A 12 4.99 -16.37 4.43
CA LYS A 12 4.71 -16.16 5.87
C LYS A 12 5.74 -15.20 6.49
N ASP A 13 7.03 -15.38 6.19
CA ASP A 13 8.11 -14.47 6.63
C ASP A 13 7.93 -13.05 6.09
N PHE A 14 7.53 -12.92 4.81
CA PHE A 14 7.31 -11.63 4.16
C PHE A 14 6.29 -10.76 4.91
N PHE A 15 5.14 -11.36 5.25
CA PHE A 15 4.12 -10.66 6.02
C PHE A 15 4.54 -10.48 7.47
N PHE A 16 4.96 -11.54 8.18
CA PHE A 16 5.29 -11.45 9.61
C PHE A 16 6.40 -10.43 9.92
N ARG A 17 7.48 -10.44 9.12
CA ARG A 17 8.62 -9.51 9.27
C ARG A 17 8.49 -8.25 8.43
N ALA A 18 7.27 -7.83 8.12
CA ALA A 18 7.03 -6.56 7.43
C ALA A 18 7.66 -5.37 8.18
N GLY A 19 7.68 -5.39 9.51
CA GLY A 19 8.31 -4.37 10.35
C GLY A 19 9.83 -4.52 10.59
N ASP A 20 10.46 -5.56 10.03
CA ASP A 20 11.88 -5.84 10.25
C ASP A 20 12.80 -5.03 9.32
N PHE A 21 13.09 -3.79 9.69
CA PHE A 21 14.05 -2.94 8.98
C PHE A 21 15.49 -3.11 9.44
N LYS A 22 15.83 -4.10 10.28
CA LYS A 22 17.22 -4.28 10.76
C LYS A 22 17.80 -5.65 10.43
N GLY A 23 16.95 -6.62 10.14
CA GLY A 23 17.37 -7.97 9.81
C GLY A 23 17.91 -8.14 8.40
N VAL A 24 18.07 -9.42 8.07
CA VAL A 24 18.61 -9.94 6.82
C VAL A 24 17.61 -10.92 6.18
N SER A 25 17.68 -11.08 4.85
CA SER A 25 16.77 -11.92 4.07
C SER A 25 17.50 -12.67 2.97
N SER A 26 17.27 -13.98 2.89
CA SER A 26 17.91 -14.82 1.88
C SER A 26 17.47 -14.51 0.45
N ARG A 27 18.29 -14.92 -0.51
CA ARG A 27 17.99 -14.82 -1.95
C ARG A 27 16.71 -15.57 -2.32
N SER A 28 16.59 -16.83 -1.89
CA SER A 28 15.42 -17.65 -2.21
C SER A 28 14.14 -17.07 -1.63
N GLN A 29 14.17 -16.52 -0.41
CA GLN A 29 13.02 -15.81 0.17
C GLN A 29 12.58 -14.62 -0.70
N TYR A 30 13.53 -13.82 -1.19
CA TYR A 30 13.21 -12.70 -2.08
C TYR A 30 12.54 -13.17 -3.39
N TRP A 31 13.13 -14.16 -4.06
CA TRP A 31 12.64 -14.64 -5.34
C TRP A 31 11.29 -15.36 -5.25
N TRP A 32 11.03 -16.08 -4.17
CA TRP A 32 9.70 -16.66 -3.94
C TRP A 32 8.63 -15.59 -3.75
N VAL A 33 8.95 -14.53 -3.00
CA VAL A 33 8.04 -13.39 -2.83
C VAL A 33 7.83 -12.64 -4.14
N PHE A 34 8.89 -12.44 -4.92
CA PHE A 34 8.81 -11.84 -6.25
C PHE A 34 7.89 -12.66 -7.16
N LEU A 35 8.06 -13.99 -7.19
CA LEU A 35 7.19 -14.88 -7.95
C LEU A 35 5.73 -14.78 -7.46
N ALA A 36 5.49 -14.77 -6.16
CA ALA A 36 4.16 -14.64 -5.59
C ALA A 36 3.48 -13.33 -6.01
N GLN A 37 4.21 -12.20 -5.98
CA GLN A 37 3.69 -10.91 -6.42
C GLN A 37 3.44 -10.88 -7.93
N PHE A 38 4.30 -11.51 -8.73
CA PHE A 38 4.10 -11.63 -10.17
C PHE A 38 2.82 -12.42 -10.49
N LEU A 39 2.62 -13.58 -9.84
CA LEU A 39 1.40 -14.38 -10.00
C LEU A 39 0.15 -13.63 -9.52
N LEU A 40 0.24 -12.94 -8.38
CA LEU A 40 -0.85 -12.10 -7.87
C LEU A 40 -1.23 -11.00 -8.86
N GLY A 41 -0.24 -10.34 -9.46
CA GLY A 41 -0.45 -9.33 -10.50
C GLY A 41 -1.18 -9.89 -11.73
N ILE A 42 -0.84 -11.10 -12.18
CA ILE A 42 -1.54 -11.79 -13.27
C ILE A 42 -3.01 -12.04 -12.90
N VAL A 43 -3.26 -12.61 -11.71
CA VAL A 43 -4.62 -12.93 -11.25
C VAL A 43 -5.48 -11.66 -11.17
N ILE A 44 -4.97 -10.60 -10.54
CA ILE A 44 -5.71 -9.33 -10.41
C ILE A 44 -5.91 -8.68 -11.78
N GLY A 45 -4.95 -8.77 -12.69
CA GLY A 45 -5.07 -8.27 -14.05
C GLY A 45 -6.22 -8.94 -14.80
N LEU A 46 -6.27 -10.28 -14.76
CA LEU A 46 -7.34 -11.06 -15.38
C LEU A 46 -8.72 -10.74 -14.80
N VAL A 47 -8.83 -10.63 -13.47
CA VAL A 47 -10.09 -10.24 -12.80
C VAL A 47 -10.51 -8.81 -13.18
N SER A 48 -9.55 -7.89 -13.31
CA SER A 48 -9.84 -6.51 -13.68
C SER A 48 -10.36 -6.38 -15.13
N VAL A 49 -9.85 -7.19 -16.06
CA VAL A 49 -10.36 -7.27 -17.43
C VAL A 49 -11.81 -7.78 -17.44
N SER A 50 -12.09 -8.87 -16.72
CA SER A 50 -13.42 -9.50 -16.73
C SER A 50 -14.49 -8.63 -16.07
N LEU A 51 -14.18 -7.98 -14.94
CA LEU A 51 -15.07 -7.04 -14.29
C LEU A 51 -15.24 -5.76 -15.12
N GLY A 52 -14.17 -5.21 -15.70
CA GLY A 52 -14.24 -4.02 -16.56
C GLY A 52 -15.11 -4.21 -17.81
N ALA A 53 -15.10 -5.41 -18.40
CA ALA A 53 -15.97 -5.77 -19.52
C ALA A 53 -17.45 -5.94 -19.12
N THR A 54 -17.71 -6.32 -17.87
CA THR A 54 -19.07 -6.64 -17.38
C THR A 54 -19.81 -5.42 -16.84
N PHE A 55 -19.10 -4.47 -16.20
CA PHE A 55 -19.71 -3.33 -15.50
C PHE A 55 -19.59 -1.99 -16.25
N SER A 56 -19.02 -1.95 -17.46
CA SER A 56 -18.93 -0.71 -18.23
C SER A 56 -20.14 -0.52 -19.15
N ALA A 57 -20.91 0.55 -18.93
CA ALA A 57 -22.05 0.93 -19.78
C ALA A 57 -21.65 1.49 -21.16
N LYS A 58 -20.34 1.64 -21.44
CA LYS A 58 -19.82 2.04 -22.76
C LYS A 58 -18.99 0.90 -23.34
N ALA A 59 -19.28 0.53 -24.58
CA ALA A 59 -18.45 -0.41 -25.35
C ALA A 59 -17.03 0.15 -25.49
N GLN A 60 -16.13 -0.27 -24.61
CA GLN A 60 -14.70 -0.04 -24.74
C GLN A 60 -14.12 -1.20 -25.54
N SER A 61 -13.20 -0.90 -26.46
CA SER A 61 -12.48 -1.96 -27.17
C SER A 61 -11.79 -2.88 -26.14
N PHE A 62 -11.78 -4.18 -26.41
CA PHE A 62 -11.10 -5.16 -25.55
C PHE A 62 -9.66 -4.75 -25.24
N GLY A 63 -8.95 -4.21 -26.25
CA GLY A 63 -7.59 -3.68 -26.10
C GLY A 63 -7.49 -2.52 -25.09
N SER A 64 -8.41 -1.55 -25.12
CA SER A 64 -8.43 -0.44 -24.15
C SER A 64 -8.73 -0.88 -22.72
N SER A 65 -9.63 -1.86 -22.55
CA SER A 65 -9.95 -2.44 -21.24
C SER A 65 -8.76 -3.24 -20.68
N MET A 66 -8.08 -4.01 -21.53
CA MET A 66 -6.82 -4.70 -21.20
C MET A 66 -5.75 -3.72 -20.72
N ILE A 67 -5.43 -2.69 -21.52
CA ILE A 67 -4.39 -1.72 -21.19
C ILE A 67 -4.72 -1.00 -19.88
N ARG A 68 -5.97 -0.54 -19.70
CA ARG A 68 -6.40 0.14 -18.48
C ARG A 68 -6.30 -0.77 -17.25
N SER A 69 -6.77 -2.02 -17.36
CA SER A 69 -6.73 -3.00 -16.28
C SER A 69 -5.30 -3.38 -15.89
N LEU A 70 -4.40 -3.52 -16.87
CA LEU A 70 -2.97 -3.78 -16.66
C LEU A 70 -2.33 -2.58 -15.95
N LEU A 71 -2.62 -1.36 -16.39
CA LEU A 71 -2.09 -0.15 -15.78
C LEU A 71 -2.58 0.06 -14.34
N THR A 72 -3.86 -0.18 -14.08
CA THR A 72 -4.42 -0.09 -12.72
C THR A 72 -3.83 -1.15 -11.80
N THR A 73 -3.66 -2.38 -12.30
CA THR A 73 -3.13 -3.50 -11.49
C THR A 73 -1.64 -3.31 -11.19
N LEU A 74 -0.87 -2.84 -12.17
CA LEU A 74 0.57 -2.57 -12.03
C LEU A 74 0.87 -1.50 -10.99
N VAL A 75 -0.08 -0.57 -10.76
CA VAL A 75 0.06 0.49 -9.74
C VAL A 75 -0.53 0.04 -8.40
N ALA A 76 -1.71 -0.59 -8.40
CA ALA A 76 -2.44 -0.90 -7.17
C ALA A 76 -1.78 -1.98 -6.30
N VAL A 77 -1.23 -3.04 -6.91
CA VAL A 77 -0.65 -4.18 -6.17
C VAL A 77 0.64 -3.79 -5.44
N PRO A 78 1.62 -3.14 -6.10
CA PRO A 78 2.84 -2.69 -5.41
C PRO A 78 2.57 -1.58 -4.40
N MET A 79 1.53 -0.77 -4.60
CA MET A 79 1.09 0.18 -3.58
C MET A 79 0.64 -0.58 -2.32
N TYR A 80 -0.30 -1.52 -2.42
CA TYR A 80 -0.84 -2.18 -1.22
C TYR A 80 0.20 -3.02 -0.44
N LEU A 81 1.19 -3.57 -1.14
CA LEU A 81 2.27 -4.37 -0.54
C LEU A 81 3.56 -3.57 -0.32
N SER A 82 3.53 -2.24 -0.44
CA SER A 82 4.70 -1.38 -0.37
C SER A 82 5.48 -1.51 0.95
N TYR A 83 4.76 -1.64 2.06
CA TYR A 83 5.34 -1.75 3.40
C TYR A 83 6.25 -2.99 3.57
N PRO A 84 5.73 -4.23 3.41
CA PRO A 84 6.57 -5.42 3.49
C PRO A 84 7.60 -5.48 2.35
N GLN A 85 7.29 -4.94 1.17
CA GLN A 85 8.23 -4.90 0.04
C GLN A 85 9.45 -4.01 0.33
N LEU A 86 9.24 -2.85 0.94
CA LEU A 86 10.33 -1.96 1.33
C LEU A 86 11.20 -2.60 2.40
N SER A 87 10.58 -3.22 3.42
CA SER A 87 11.32 -4.00 4.44
C SER A 87 12.18 -5.09 3.81
N LEU A 88 11.60 -5.94 2.96
CA LEU A 88 12.31 -7.02 2.30
C LEU A 88 13.47 -6.51 1.41
N THR A 89 13.24 -5.44 0.66
CA THR A 89 14.26 -4.82 -0.21
C THR A 89 15.43 -4.29 0.61
N LEU A 90 15.14 -3.57 1.71
CA LEU A 90 16.20 -3.06 2.58
C LEU A 90 16.96 -4.19 3.29
N ARG A 91 16.28 -5.28 3.69
CA ARG A 91 16.94 -6.49 4.23
C ARG A 91 17.91 -7.07 3.19
N ARG A 92 17.49 -7.21 1.92
CA ARG A 92 18.36 -7.69 0.83
C ARG A 92 19.55 -6.79 0.54
N PHE A 93 19.37 -5.45 0.59
CA PHE A 93 20.49 -4.52 0.44
C PHE A 93 21.53 -4.76 1.53
N ARG A 94 21.11 -4.97 2.78
CA ARG A 94 22.02 -5.34 3.87
C ARG A 94 22.71 -6.65 3.58
N ASP A 95 22.01 -7.72 3.21
CA ASP A 95 22.62 -9.02 2.88
C ASP A 95 23.71 -8.93 1.80
N ALA A 96 23.54 -8.03 0.84
CA ALA A 96 24.52 -7.75 -0.22
C ALA A 96 25.72 -6.91 0.25
N LYS A 97 25.78 -6.51 1.53
CA LYS A 97 26.70 -5.52 2.13
C LYS A 97 26.60 -4.13 1.50
N VAL A 98 25.44 -3.78 0.95
CA VAL A 98 25.15 -2.42 0.47
C VAL A 98 24.43 -1.66 1.58
N ASN A 99 24.84 -0.41 1.80
CA ASN A 99 24.17 0.46 2.78
C ASN A 99 22.70 0.70 2.33
N PRO A 100 21.68 0.38 3.16
CA PRO A 100 20.26 0.56 2.83
C PRO A 100 19.88 1.97 2.39
N TRP A 101 20.60 3.00 2.84
CA TRP A 101 20.37 4.39 2.45
C TRP A 101 20.54 4.62 0.95
N TRP A 102 21.33 3.78 0.24
CA TRP A 102 21.44 3.84 -1.21
C TRP A 102 20.11 3.58 -1.92
N TYR A 103 19.19 2.83 -1.31
CA TYR A 103 17.85 2.67 -1.88
C TYR A 103 17.10 4.01 -1.97
N LEU A 104 17.24 4.90 -0.97
CA LEU A 104 16.63 6.23 -1.04
C LEU A 104 17.27 7.08 -2.14
N VAL A 105 18.60 7.00 -2.30
CA VAL A 105 19.31 7.68 -3.40
C VAL A 105 18.78 7.21 -4.75
N LEU A 106 18.62 5.89 -4.93
CA LEU A 106 18.06 5.31 -6.15
C LEU A 106 16.63 5.81 -6.43
N VAL A 107 15.78 5.88 -5.40
CA VAL A 107 14.42 6.44 -5.53
C VAL A 107 14.47 7.92 -5.95
N ILE A 108 15.35 8.73 -5.35
CA ILE A 108 15.51 10.15 -5.73
C ILE A 108 15.95 10.26 -7.18
N VAL A 109 16.92 9.47 -7.62
CA VAL A 109 17.40 9.45 -9.02
C VAL A 109 16.26 9.09 -9.99
N ALA A 110 15.40 8.12 -9.64
CA ALA A 110 14.24 7.78 -10.46
C ALA A 110 13.24 8.94 -10.57
N LEU A 111 13.06 9.73 -9.50
CA LEU A 111 12.19 10.91 -9.48
C LEU A 111 12.76 12.12 -10.24
N VAL A 112 14.08 12.19 -10.41
CA VAL A 112 14.73 13.25 -11.22
C VAL A 112 14.38 13.12 -12.71
N GLY A 113 14.15 11.91 -13.22
CA GLY A 113 13.82 11.70 -14.64
C GLY A 113 12.58 12.46 -15.14
N PRO A 114 11.43 12.34 -14.45
CA PRO A 114 10.27 13.18 -14.71
C PRO A 114 10.62 14.68 -14.64
N LEU A 115 11.38 15.11 -13.64
CA LEU A 115 11.75 16.52 -13.47
C LEU A 115 12.55 17.07 -14.66
N LEU A 116 13.55 16.33 -15.15
CA LEU A 116 14.34 16.71 -16.33
C LEU A 116 13.50 16.78 -17.60
N THR A 117 12.57 15.84 -17.74
CA THR A 117 11.59 15.82 -18.85
C THR A 117 10.74 17.09 -18.84
N ALA A 118 10.29 17.52 -17.67
CA ALA A 118 9.53 18.75 -17.48
C ALA A 118 10.32 20.03 -17.82
N ASN A 119 11.66 19.99 -17.72
CA ASN A 119 12.55 21.08 -18.08
C ASN A 119 12.87 21.14 -19.60
N GLY A 120 12.19 20.34 -20.43
CA GLY A 120 12.37 20.36 -21.88
C GLY A 120 13.47 19.45 -22.41
N MET A 121 14.06 18.57 -21.58
CA MET A 121 15.07 17.58 -22.02
C MET A 121 14.47 16.38 -22.80
N GLY A 122 13.19 16.46 -23.20
CA GLY A 122 12.46 15.38 -23.89
C GLY A 122 11.98 14.26 -22.95
N LEU A 123 11.23 13.28 -23.48
CA LEU A 123 10.62 12.18 -22.70
C LEU A 123 11.61 11.09 -22.24
N LEU A 124 12.81 11.06 -22.79
CA LEU A 124 13.78 10.00 -22.54
C LEU A 124 14.21 9.90 -21.06
N PRO A 125 14.53 10.98 -20.34
CA PRO A 125 14.95 10.90 -18.94
C PRO A 125 13.89 10.28 -18.03
N MET A 126 12.60 10.53 -18.29
CA MET A 126 11.49 9.93 -17.53
C MET A 126 11.43 8.41 -17.65
N ILE A 127 11.92 7.83 -18.74
CA ILE A 127 11.91 6.37 -18.97
C ILE A 127 13.25 5.77 -18.57
N ILE A 128 14.36 6.34 -19.05
CA ILE A 128 15.70 5.78 -18.91
C ILE A 128 16.14 5.77 -17.45
N LEU A 129 15.92 6.86 -16.68
CA LEU A 129 16.42 6.93 -15.31
C LEU A 129 15.75 5.91 -14.38
N PRO A 130 14.39 5.77 -14.37
CA PRO A 130 13.76 4.68 -13.62
C PRO A 130 14.19 3.29 -14.08
N LEU A 131 14.43 3.07 -15.38
CA LEU A 131 14.94 1.79 -15.88
C LEU A 131 16.35 1.48 -15.38
N ILE A 132 17.26 2.47 -15.42
CA ILE A 132 18.62 2.33 -14.87
C ILE A 132 18.53 2.02 -13.37
N VAL A 133 17.69 2.75 -12.63
CA VAL A 133 17.48 2.50 -11.19
C VAL A 133 16.92 1.10 -10.94
N ALA A 134 15.95 0.65 -11.73
CA ALA A 134 15.39 -0.69 -11.64
C ALA A 134 16.45 -1.76 -11.92
N LEU A 135 17.31 -1.56 -12.92
CA LEU A 135 18.43 -2.45 -13.24
C LEU A 135 19.46 -2.49 -12.12
N VAL A 136 19.89 -1.34 -11.59
CA VAL A 136 20.85 -1.28 -10.46
C VAL A 136 20.26 -1.98 -9.24
N THR A 137 18.98 -1.73 -8.93
CA THR A 137 18.27 -2.39 -7.82
C THR A 137 18.22 -3.90 -8.04
N LEU A 138 17.88 -4.35 -9.25
CA LEU A 138 17.85 -5.77 -9.61
C LEU A 138 19.23 -6.43 -9.46
N ILE A 139 20.30 -5.78 -9.93
CA ILE A 139 21.67 -6.26 -9.79
C ILE A 139 22.02 -6.45 -8.31
N ILE A 140 21.73 -5.44 -7.46
CA ILE A 140 21.97 -5.53 -6.02
C ILE A 140 21.18 -6.68 -5.39
N LEU A 141 19.92 -6.86 -5.80
CA LEU A 141 19.06 -7.94 -5.29
C LEU A 141 19.55 -9.34 -5.69
N LEU A 142 20.21 -9.45 -6.85
CA LEU A 142 20.83 -10.68 -7.35
C LEU A 142 22.16 -11.02 -6.66
N LEU A 143 22.85 -10.05 -6.04
CA LEU A 143 24.18 -10.25 -5.45
C LEU A 143 24.24 -11.35 -4.36
N PRO A 144 25.45 -11.92 -4.16
CA PRO A 144 25.93 -12.57 -2.97
C PRO A 144 25.13 -12.40 -1.69
N SER A 145 24.51 -13.42 -1.08
CA SER A 145 24.30 -13.27 0.37
C SER A 145 25.66 -13.42 1.04
N ARG A 146 26.14 -12.37 1.69
CA ARG A 146 27.40 -12.39 2.44
C ARG A 146 27.10 -12.63 3.93
N GLU A 147 28.05 -13.22 4.65
CA GLU A 147 27.88 -13.48 6.08
C GLU A 147 27.73 -12.19 6.89
N GLN A 148 26.74 -12.20 7.79
CA GLN A 148 26.40 -11.07 8.67
C GLN A 148 25.85 -11.56 10.01
N THR A 149 26.07 -10.76 11.05
CA THR A 149 25.47 -10.96 12.37
C THR A 149 23.96 -10.71 12.28
N VAL A 150 23.16 -11.75 12.46
CA VAL A 150 21.70 -11.66 12.42
C VAL A 150 21.22 -11.08 13.75
N LYS A 151 20.66 -9.86 13.72
CA LYS A 151 19.92 -9.34 14.86
C LYS A 151 18.55 -10.02 14.90
N PRO A 152 18.15 -10.65 16.02
CA PRO A 152 16.84 -11.27 16.12
C PRO A 152 15.76 -10.21 15.99
N PHE A 153 14.69 -10.55 15.27
CA PHE A 153 13.53 -9.69 15.15
C PHE A 153 12.81 -9.64 16.51
N PRO A 154 12.54 -8.44 17.06
CA PRO A 154 12.04 -8.31 18.43
C PRO A 154 10.56 -8.66 18.61
N ALA A 155 9.78 -8.78 17.53
CA ALA A 155 8.37 -9.16 17.64
C ALA A 155 8.21 -10.67 17.57
N HIS A 156 7.35 -11.20 18.44
CA HIS A 156 7.03 -12.62 18.52
C HIS A 156 5.55 -12.87 18.21
N PRO A 157 5.19 -14.04 17.68
CA PRO A 157 3.78 -14.43 17.57
C PRO A 157 3.09 -14.40 18.93
N HIS A 158 1.79 -14.15 18.95
CA HIS A 158 0.94 -14.13 20.14
C HIS A 158 1.37 -13.14 21.22
N THR A 159 2.16 -12.12 20.88
CA THR A 159 2.57 -11.10 21.84
C THR A 159 1.33 -10.35 22.37
N GLY A 160 1.18 -10.31 23.69
CA GLY A 160 0.12 -9.56 24.36
C GLY A 160 0.26 -8.05 24.19
N SER A 161 -0.85 -7.33 24.11
CA SER A 161 -0.84 -5.88 24.18
C SER A 161 -0.61 -5.39 25.62
N THR A 162 0.26 -4.40 25.78
CA THR A 162 0.33 -3.63 27.03
C THR A 162 -0.89 -2.71 27.13
N THR A 163 -1.58 -2.71 28.26
CA THR A 163 -2.66 -1.76 28.53
C THR A 163 -2.09 -0.35 28.79
N GLY A 164 -2.79 0.70 28.35
CA GLY A 164 -2.38 2.09 28.67
C GLY A 164 -1.20 2.64 27.85
N VAL A 165 -0.97 2.15 26.63
CA VAL A 165 0.12 2.64 25.77
C VAL A 165 -0.08 4.11 25.40
N GLY A 166 0.97 4.92 25.53
CA GLY A 166 1.01 6.30 25.03
C GLY A 166 1.22 6.38 23.50
N PHE A 167 0.96 7.54 22.91
CA PHE A 167 0.98 7.76 21.45
C PHE A 167 2.24 7.22 20.75
N GLY A 168 3.44 7.62 21.19
CA GLY A 168 4.69 7.22 20.53
C GLY A 168 4.97 5.72 20.59
N ALA A 169 4.62 5.07 21.70
CA ALA A 169 4.76 3.63 21.84
C ALA A 169 3.74 2.88 20.96
N ALA A 170 2.51 3.40 20.80
CA ALA A 170 1.52 2.84 19.90
C ALA A 170 1.96 2.89 18.43
N VAL A 171 2.49 4.04 17.98
CA VAL A 171 3.01 4.21 16.61
C VAL A 171 4.25 3.34 16.37
N LYS A 172 5.16 3.24 17.34
CA LYS A 172 6.31 2.32 17.24
C LYS A 172 5.85 0.88 17.09
N ASP A 173 4.88 0.46 17.90
CA ASP A 173 4.34 -0.91 17.87
C ASP A 173 3.57 -1.19 16.57
N LEU A 174 2.86 -0.19 16.04
CA LEU A 174 2.14 -0.26 14.76
C LEU A 174 3.07 -0.75 13.64
N PHE A 175 4.21 -0.10 13.47
CA PHE A 175 5.17 -0.49 12.44
C PHE A 175 5.94 -1.76 12.84
N LEU A 176 6.40 -1.86 14.10
CA LEU A 176 7.22 -3.00 14.51
C LEU A 176 6.47 -4.33 14.37
N ARG A 177 5.20 -4.37 14.79
CA ARG A 177 4.34 -5.54 14.72
C ARG A 177 3.33 -5.45 13.59
N GLY A 178 3.62 -4.65 12.57
CA GLY A 178 2.69 -4.36 11.47
C GLY A 178 2.24 -5.58 10.68
N GLY A 179 2.94 -6.72 10.79
CA GLY A 179 2.60 -7.96 10.09
C GLY A 179 2.26 -9.16 10.97
N ASP A 180 2.18 -8.98 12.30
CA ASP A 180 1.82 -10.05 13.23
C ASP A 180 0.29 -10.10 13.42
N PHE A 181 -0.45 -10.98 12.75
CA PHE A 181 -1.91 -11.07 12.95
C PHE A 181 -2.33 -11.85 14.21
N THR A 182 -1.37 -12.47 14.91
CA THR A 182 -1.62 -13.45 15.97
C THR A 182 -1.71 -12.83 17.37
N GLY A 183 -1.01 -11.73 17.62
CA GLY A 183 -1.05 -11.02 18.90
C GLY A 183 -2.38 -10.32 19.21
N THR A 184 -2.42 -9.61 20.33
CA THR A 184 -3.56 -8.77 20.76
C THR A 184 -3.21 -7.28 20.64
N SER A 185 -4.24 -6.43 20.61
CA SER A 185 -4.12 -4.97 20.53
C SER A 185 -5.01 -4.27 21.55
N SER A 186 -4.43 -3.38 22.35
CA SER A 186 -5.20 -2.63 23.34
C SER A 186 -6.06 -1.54 22.67
N ARG A 187 -7.13 -1.11 23.35
CA ARG A 187 -8.00 -0.03 22.87
C ARG A 187 -7.22 1.26 22.63
N SER A 188 -6.39 1.66 23.61
CA SER A 188 -5.61 2.89 23.50
C SER A 188 -4.63 2.82 22.34
N GLN A 189 -3.99 1.67 22.12
CA GLN A 189 -3.12 1.45 20.97
C GLN A 189 -3.86 1.65 19.64
N TYR A 190 -5.04 1.07 19.48
CA TYR A 190 -5.84 1.24 18.26
C TYR A 190 -6.21 2.72 18.03
N TRP A 191 -6.74 3.39 19.04
CA TRP A 191 -7.18 4.79 18.90
C TRP A 191 -6.03 5.77 18.71
N TRP A 192 -4.88 5.55 19.34
CA TRP A 192 -3.68 6.34 19.05
C TRP A 192 -3.20 6.15 17.62
N ASN A 193 -3.28 4.93 17.08
CA ASN A 193 -2.95 4.68 15.68
C ASN A 193 -3.96 5.34 14.75
N ILE A 194 -5.27 5.32 15.06
CA ILE A 194 -6.27 6.07 14.30
C ILE A 194 -5.98 7.57 14.30
N LEU A 195 -5.60 8.14 15.45
CA LEU A 195 -5.19 9.54 15.53
C LEU A 195 -3.95 9.83 14.67
N PHE A 196 -2.91 8.99 14.76
CA PHE A 196 -1.70 9.11 13.95
C PHE A 196 -2.01 9.07 12.46
N VAL A 197 -2.81 8.10 12.03
CA VAL A 197 -3.24 7.98 10.63
C VAL A 197 -4.08 9.18 10.22
N GLY A 198 -5.02 9.63 11.04
CA GLY A 198 -5.83 10.82 10.78
C GLY A 198 -4.98 12.08 10.61
N LEU A 199 -3.94 12.26 11.45
CA LEU A 199 -3.02 13.39 11.37
C LEU A 199 -2.23 13.43 10.06
N ILE A 200 -1.96 12.27 9.45
CA ILE A 200 -1.28 12.16 8.15
C ILE A 200 -2.29 12.28 7.01
N PHE A 201 -3.37 11.49 7.05
CA PHE A 201 -4.33 11.37 5.97
C PHE A 201 -5.14 12.64 5.77
N VAL A 202 -5.61 13.32 6.82
CA VAL A 202 -6.48 14.50 6.65
C VAL A 202 -5.76 15.64 5.91
N PRO A 203 -4.56 16.10 6.34
CA PRO A 203 -3.87 17.18 5.63
C PRO A 203 -3.45 16.78 4.22
N THR A 204 -2.94 15.56 4.04
CA THR A 204 -2.51 15.09 2.72
C THR A 204 -3.69 14.85 1.77
N PHE A 205 -4.83 14.40 2.27
CA PHE A 205 -6.06 14.25 1.49
C PHE A 205 -6.60 15.60 1.04
N LEU A 206 -6.64 16.59 1.95
CA LEU A 206 -7.02 17.96 1.59
C LEU A 206 -6.07 18.54 0.54
N PHE A 207 -4.75 18.36 0.71
CA PHE A 207 -3.77 18.78 -0.29
C PHE A 207 -4.03 18.14 -1.66
N LEU A 208 -4.30 16.84 -1.72
CA LEU A 208 -4.64 16.15 -2.97
C LEU A 208 -5.94 16.69 -3.57
N LEU A 209 -6.97 16.90 -2.76
CA LEU A 209 -8.26 17.43 -3.19
C LEU A 209 -8.10 18.82 -3.82
N PHE A 210 -7.39 19.73 -3.14
CA PHE A 210 -7.13 21.07 -3.65
C PHE A 210 -6.25 21.05 -4.90
N SER A 211 -5.22 20.20 -4.93
CA SER A 211 -4.33 20.04 -6.09
C SER A 211 -5.07 19.56 -7.34
N ILE A 212 -5.92 18.55 -7.19
CA ILE A 212 -6.73 18.00 -8.29
C ILE A 212 -7.78 19.02 -8.75
N THR A 213 -8.45 19.69 -7.81
CA THR A 213 -9.45 20.71 -8.14
C THR A 213 -8.84 21.89 -8.88
N ALA A 214 -7.66 22.37 -8.44
CA ALA A 214 -6.92 23.43 -9.11
C ALA A 214 -6.48 23.01 -10.52
N ALA A 215 -5.98 21.79 -10.69
CA ALA A 215 -5.61 21.27 -12.01
C ALA A 215 -6.83 21.14 -12.95
N LEU A 216 -7.96 20.68 -12.44
CA LEU A 216 -9.21 20.54 -13.20
C LEU A 216 -9.80 21.91 -13.58
N LEU A 217 -9.88 22.86 -12.66
CA LEU A 217 -10.34 24.23 -12.97
C LEU A 217 -9.41 24.92 -13.97
N GLY A 218 -8.09 24.78 -13.81
CA GLY A 218 -7.11 25.30 -14.77
C GLY A 218 -7.29 24.72 -16.16
N SER A 219 -7.61 23.42 -16.26
CA SER A 219 -7.90 22.77 -17.55
C SER A 219 -9.23 23.18 -18.18
N ALA A 220 -10.26 23.46 -17.38
CA ALA A 220 -11.56 23.93 -17.86
C ALA A 220 -11.48 25.35 -18.45
N ALA A 221 -10.58 26.19 -17.93
CA ALA A 221 -10.30 27.51 -18.50
C ALA A 221 -9.62 27.46 -19.89
N LEU A 222 -9.02 26.33 -20.26
CA LEU A 222 -8.24 26.14 -21.50
C LEU A 222 -9.03 25.56 -22.70
N GLY A 223 -10.33 25.30 -22.56
CA GLY A 223 -11.19 24.86 -23.67
C GLY A 223 -11.11 23.37 -24.02
N LYS A 224 -12.24 22.86 -24.55
CA LYS A 224 -12.64 21.47 -24.88
C LYS A 224 -11.54 20.38 -24.85
N MET A 225 -11.67 19.44 -23.90
CA MET A 225 -10.87 18.20 -23.81
C MET A 225 -11.01 17.33 -25.08
N GLN A 226 -9.90 17.14 -25.79
CA GLN A 226 -9.73 16.17 -26.88
C GLN A 226 -8.60 15.18 -26.50
N PRO A 227 -8.51 13.95 -27.01
CA PRO A 227 -7.46 12.99 -26.63
C PRO A 227 -6.01 13.50 -26.84
N GLN A 228 -5.75 14.26 -27.91
CA GLN A 228 -4.47 14.98 -28.10
C GLN A 228 -4.19 16.02 -27.00
N SER A 229 -5.23 16.51 -26.31
CA SER A 229 -5.10 17.49 -25.23
C SER A 229 -4.46 16.91 -23.98
N ILE A 230 -4.42 15.58 -23.76
CA ILE A 230 -3.73 15.01 -22.59
C ILE A 230 -2.21 15.14 -22.73
N ILE A 231 -1.68 14.91 -23.93
CA ILE A 231 -0.24 15.08 -24.23
C ILE A 231 0.11 16.57 -24.23
N ASN A 232 -0.73 17.42 -24.84
CA ASN A 232 -0.53 18.86 -24.82
C ASN A 232 -0.73 19.46 -23.41
N MET A 233 -1.57 18.87 -22.56
CA MET A 233 -1.70 19.21 -21.15
C MET A 233 -0.42 18.85 -20.39
N PHE A 234 0.10 17.62 -20.53
CA PHE A 234 1.37 17.23 -19.91
C PHE A 234 2.53 18.15 -20.32
N ASN A 235 2.55 18.57 -21.59
CA ASN A 235 3.55 19.49 -22.12
C ASN A 235 3.32 20.95 -21.67
N SER A 236 2.07 21.39 -21.45
CA SER A 236 1.73 22.76 -21.00
C SER A 236 1.79 22.94 -19.49
N LEU A 237 1.74 21.84 -18.75
CA LEU A 237 1.73 21.75 -17.29
C LEU A 237 3.08 22.15 -16.66
N GLY A 238 4.16 22.21 -17.46
CA GLY A 238 5.48 22.67 -17.05
C GLY A 238 6.09 21.87 -15.88
N ILE A 239 7.15 22.42 -15.28
CA ILE A 239 7.88 21.80 -14.16
C ILE A 239 6.97 21.62 -12.92
N GLY A 240 6.10 22.60 -12.66
CA GLY A 240 5.25 22.62 -11.47
C GLY A 240 4.29 21.43 -11.38
N ALA A 241 3.73 21.00 -12.51
CA ALA A 241 2.83 19.87 -12.54
C ALA A 241 3.53 18.51 -12.40
N VAL A 242 4.74 18.37 -12.93
CA VAL A 242 5.50 17.14 -12.75
C VAL A 242 5.91 16.98 -11.30
N ILE A 243 6.29 18.08 -10.63
CA ILE A 243 6.51 18.09 -9.18
C ILE A 243 5.22 17.71 -8.45
N LEU A 244 4.09 18.27 -8.85
CA LEU A 244 2.78 17.96 -8.25
C LEU A 244 2.43 16.48 -8.41
N VAL A 245 2.60 15.89 -9.59
CA VAL A 245 2.38 14.46 -9.84
C VAL A 245 3.34 13.61 -8.99
N ALA A 246 4.61 13.97 -8.89
CA ALA A 246 5.58 13.26 -8.04
C ALA A 246 5.17 13.32 -6.54
N ILE A 247 4.68 14.48 -6.08
CA ILE A 247 4.15 14.64 -4.71
C ILE A 247 2.90 13.77 -4.52
N ILE A 248 1.97 13.74 -5.49
CA ILE A 248 0.79 12.87 -5.44
C ILE A 248 1.21 11.41 -5.27
N PHE A 249 2.13 10.92 -6.10
CA PHE A 249 2.64 9.55 -6.00
C PHE A 249 3.32 9.28 -4.64
N ALA A 250 4.09 10.23 -4.12
CA ALA A 250 4.72 10.10 -2.81
C ALA A 250 3.69 10.03 -1.67
N VAL A 251 2.63 10.84 -1.72
CA VAL A 251 1.52 10.78 -0.75
C VAL A 251 0.81 9.44 -0.81
N LEU A 252 0.44 8.99 -2.01
CA LEU A 252 -0.21 7.69 -2.21
C LEU A 252 0.66 6.54 -1.73
N TYR A 253 1.97 6.60 -1.99
CA TYR A 253 2.93 5.63 -1.47
C TYR A 253 2.95 5.64 0.07
N GLY A 254 3.00 6.82 0.70
CA GLY A 254 2.95 6.97 2.15
C GLY A 254 1.68 6.37 2.78
N TRP A 255 0.50 6.61 2.19
CA TRP A 255 -0.75 6.00 2.64
C TRP A 255 -0.71 4.48 2.56
N SER A 256 -0.12 3.96 1.49
CA SER A 256 -0.01 2.54 1.26
C SER A 256 0.91 1.84 2.28
N MET A 257 1.94 2.53 2.79
CA MET A 257 2.83 2.00 3.83
C MET A 257 2.11 1.76 5.17
N VAL A 258 1.05 2.51 5.44
CA VAL A 258 0.26 2.43 6.68
C VAL A 258 -0.87 1.41 6.57
N ALA A 259 -1.30 1.06 5.34
CA ALA A 259 -2.44 0.18 5.09
C ALA A 259 -2.30 -1.19 5.77
N LEU A 260 -1.17 -1.87 5.59
CA LEU A 260 -0.96 -3.20 6.15
C LEU A 260 -0.84 -3.19 7.69
N PRO A 261 -0.03 -2.33 8.32
CA PRO A 261 -0.04 -2.17 9.77
C PRO A 261 -1.42 -1.87 10.37
N MET A 262 -2.20 -1.00 9.72
CA MET A 262 -3.56 -0.69 10.17
C MET A 262 -4.49 -1.87 10.03
N LEU A 263 -4.41 -2.62 8.93
CA LEU A 263 -5.16 -3.85 8.76
C LEU A 263 -4.84 -4.84 9.88
N THR A 264 -3.57 -4.99 10.25
CA THR A 264 -3.13 -5.89 11.33
C THR A 264 -3.71 -5.49 12.67
N VAL A 265 -3.67 -4.21 13.05
CA VAL A 265 -4.27 -3.77 14.32
C VAL A 265 -5.78 -3.95 14.29
N THR A 266 -6.46 -3.58 13.21
CA THR A 266 -7.91 -3.78 13.03
C THR A 266 -8.28 -5.27 13.15
N TRP A 267 -7.53 -6.15 12.49
CA TRP A 267 -7.73 -7.60 12.53
C TRP A 267 -7.66 -8.13 13.96
N ARG A 268 -6.62 -7.73 14.71
CA ARG A 268 -6.49 -8.09 16.12
C ARG A 268 -7.65 -7.55 16.94
N ARG A 269 -8.08 -6.30 16.72
CA ARG A 269 -9.19 -5.70 17.47
C ARG A 269 -10.53 -6.38 17.26
N PHE A 270 -10.84 -6.82 16.03
CA PHE A 270 -12.04 -7.63 15.77
C PHE A 270 -11.98 -8.94 16.57
N LYS A 271 -10.84 -9.65 16.49
CA LYS A 271 -10.60 -10.88 17.25
C LYS A 271 -10.72 -10.64 18.77
N ASP A 272 -10.11 -9.57 19.28
CA ASP A 272 -10.12 -9.21 20.70
C ASP A 272 -11.55 -8.88 21.18
N ALA A 273 -12.41 -8.31 20.32
CA ALA A 273 -13.83 -8.08 20.61
C ALA A 273 -14.68 -9.38 20.59
N GLY A 274 -14.07 -10.52 20.27
CA GLY A 274 -14.75 -11.81 20.12
C GLY A 274 -15.54 -11.93 18.83
N VAL A 275 -15.22 -11.13 17.81
CA VAL A 275 -15.82 -11.18 16.48
C VAL A 275 -14.79 -11.73 15.49
N SER A 276 -15.21 -12.61 14.58
CA SER A 276 -14.31 -13.09 13.52
C SER A 276 -13.80 -11.92 12.67
N PRO A 277 -12.49 -11.75 12.47
CA PRO A 277 -11.94 -10.65 11.67
C PRO A 277 -12.44 -10.60 10.23
N TRP A 278 -12.92 -11.73 9.69
CA TRP A 278 -13.54 -11.79 8.36
C TRP A 278 -14.77 -10.88 8.22
N TRP A 279 -15.44 -10.52 9.31
CA TRP A 279 -16.52 -9.55 9.29
C TRP A 279 -16.06 -8.17 8.82
N PHE A 280 -14.82 -7.77 9.13
CA PHE A 280 -14.26 -6.52 8.60
C PHE A 280 -14.25 -6.53 7.06
N ILE A 281 -13.80 -7.63 6.47
CA ILE A 281 -13.78 -7.80 5.01
C ILE A 281 -15.21 -7.84 4.45
N ALA A 282 -16.10 -8.60 5.09
CA ALA A 282 -17.50 -8.70 4.67
C ALA A 282 -18.20 -7.34 4.65
N PHE A 283 -17.99 -6.51 5.68
CA PHE A 283 -18.54 -5.16 5.72
C PHE A 283 -17.99 -4.26 4.61
N ASN A 284 -16.68 -4.30 4.33
CA ASN A 284 -16.08 -3.52 3.25
C ASN A 284 -16.59 -3.93 1.86
N ILE A 285 -16.76 -5.24 1.63
CA ILE A 285 -17.34 -5.77 0.39
C ILE A 285 -18.80 -5.32 0.26
N ALA A 286 -19.60 -5.48 1.31
CA ALA A 286 -21.00 -5.05 1.32
C ALA A 286 -21.13 -3.54 1.05
N SER A 287 -20.34 -2.70 1.72
CA SER A 287 -20.30 -1.26 1.45
C SER A 287 -19.92 -0.95 0.01
N SER A 288 -18.93 -1.65 -0.55
CA SER A 288 -18.48 -1.45 -1.94
C SER A 288 -19.57 -1.82 -2.96
N ILE A 289 -20.29 -2.93 -2.72
CA ILE A 289 -21.43 -3.34 -3.54
C ILE A 289 -22.54 -2.29 -3.49
N VAL A 290 -22.89 -1.81 -2.29
CA VAL A 290 -23.91 -0.78 -2.12
C VAL A 290 -23.52 0.51 -2.85
N SER A 291 -22.27 0.96 -2.72
CA SER A 291 -21.75 2.13 -3.44
C SER A 291 -21.80 1.93 -4.97
N ALA A 292 -21.49 0.73 -5.46
CA ALA A 292 -21.57 0.42 -6.89
C ALA A 292 -23.02 0.49 -7.43
N VAL A 293 -23.99 -0.03 -6.66
CA VAL A 293 -25.41 0.07 -6.99
C VAL A 293 -25.87 1.53 -7.00
N GLN A 294 -25.43 2.32 -6.02
CA GLN A 294 -25.82 3.71 -5.86
C GLN A 294 -25.27 4.63 -6.97
N GLY A 295 -24.13 4.28 -7.57
CA GLY A 295 -23.61 4.97 -8.76
C GLY A 295 -24.52 4.87 -9.99
N SER A 296 -25.45 3.89 -10.01
CA SER A 296 -26.43 3.72 -11.10
C SER A 296 -27.75 4.44 -10.83
N VAL A 297 -28.21 4.46 -9.58
CA VAL A 297 -29.40 5.20 -9.12
C VAL A 297 -29.14 5.76 -7.71
N PRO A 298 -29.10 7.09 -7.52
CA PRO A 298 -28.87 7.67 -6.21
C PRO A 298 -30.06 7.40 -5.28
N ASN A 299 -29.90 6.42 -4.37
CA ASN A 299 -30.93 6.01 -3.43
C ASN A 299 -30.51 6.35 -2.00
N VAL A 300 -31.18 7.31 -1.36
CA VAL A 300 -30.93 7.72 0.03
C VAL A 300 -31.01 6.55 1.04
N PRO A 301 -31.91 5.56 0.91
CA PRO A 301 -31.93 4.42 1.83
C PRO A 301 -30.65 3.57 1.78
N LEU A 302 -30.01 3.44 0.61
CA LEU A 302 -28.79 2.65 0.46
C LEU A 302 -27.58 3.33 1.13
N SER A 303 -27.50 4.66 1.15
CA SER A 303 -26.42 5.34 1.90
C SER A 303 -26.55 5.11 3.40
N LEU A 304 -27.78 5.05 3.95
CA LEU A 304 -27.99 4.72 5.36
C LEU A 304 -27.46 3.33 5.71
N VAL A 305 -27.63 2.33 4.82
CA VAL A 305 -27.06 0.99 5.02
C VAL A 305 -25.53 1.06 5.13
N THR A 306 -24.86 1.77 4.22
CA THR A 306 -23.39 1.92 4.31
C THR A 306 -22.93 2.62 5.58
N LEU A 307 -23.69 3.62 6.04
CA LEU A 307 -23.42 4.33 7.29
C LEU A 307 -23.59 3.40 8.50
N ILE A 308 -24.66 2.60 8.54
CA ILE A 308 -24.89 1.62 9.61
C ILE A 308 -23.77 0.59 9.67
N LEU A 309 -23.33 0.05 8.51
CA LEU A 309 -22.20 -0.88 8.45
C LEU A 309 -20.90 -0.25 8.96
N PHE A 310 -20.67 1.04 8.67
CA PHE A 310 -19.51 1.77 9.17
C PHE A 310 -19.58 2.01 10.68
N ILE A 311 -20.75 2.40 11.20
CA ILE A 311 -20.96 2.56 12.64
C ILE A 311 -20.77 1.23 13.37
N ALA A 312 -21.31 0.12 12.84
CA ALA A 312 -21.12 -1.21 13.41
C ALA A 312 -19.63 -1.59 13.50
N GLN A 313 -18.84 -1.29 12.47
CA GLN A 313 -17.38 -1.50 12.50
C GLN A 313 -16.72 -0.69 13.63
N ILE A 314 -17.04 0.60 13.75
CA ILE A 314 -16.48 1.45 14.81
C ILE A 314 -16.85 0.92 16.20
N VAL A 315 -18.11 0.52 16.40
CA VAL A 315 -18.59 -0.03 17.67
C VAL A 315 -17.80 -1.28 18.03
N ILE A 316 -17.63 -2.22 17.10
CA ILE A 316 -16.84 -3.44 17.32
C ILE A 316 -15.40 -3.10 17.71
N LEU A 317 -14.78 -2.14 17.02
CA LEU A 317 -13.39 -1.72 17.29
C LEU A 317 -13.24 -1.02 18.65
N ALA A 318 -14.30 -0.38 19.14
CA ALA A 318 -14.37 0.27 20.44
C ALA A 318 -14.65 -0.70 21.62
N LEU A 319 -15.18 -1.91 21.35
CA LEU A 319 -15.53 -2.88 22.40
C LEU A 319 -14.32 -3.29 23.26
N PRO A 320 -14.54 -3.68 24.53
CA PRO A 320 -13.45 -4.15 25.37
C PRO A 320 -12.94 -5.46 24.81
N PRO A 321 -11.64 -5.75 24.97
CA PRO A 321 -11.20 -7.12 24.74
C PRO A 321 -12.04 -8.01 25.64
N LYS A 322 -12.69 -9.03 25.07
CA LYS A 322 -13.28 -10.08 25.90
C LYS A 322 -12.10 -10.72 26.61
N VAL A 323 -12.13 -10.72 27.94
CA VAL A 323 -11.21 -11.54 28.72
C VAL A 323 -11.45 -12.96 28.22
N GLN A 324 -10.48 -13.52 27.50
CA GLN A 324 -10.39 -14.97 27.43
C GLN A 324 -10.12 -15.34 28.88
N ASN A 325 -11.19 -15.68 29.60
CA ASN A 325 -11.03 -16.54 30.75
C ASN A 325 -10.38 -17.77 30.11
N ASP A 326 -9.09 -17.95 30.36
CA ASP A 326 -8.46 -19.24 30.18
C ASP A 326 -9.26 -20.18 31.10
N GLU A 327 -10.29 -20.79 30.53
CA GLU A 327 -11.02 -21.88 31.14
C GLU A 327 -10.01 -23.02 31.28
N ALA A 328 -9.66 -23.29 32.55
CA ALA A 328 -9.27 -24.56 33.16
C ALA A 328 -8.26 -25.46 32.42
#